data_AF-A0A941RXW7-F1
#
_entry.id   AF-A0A941RXW7-F1
#
_cell.length_a   1.000
_cell.length_b   1.000
_cell.length_c   1.000
_cell.angle_alpha   90.00
_cell.angle_beta   90.00
_cell.angle_gamma   90.00
#
_symmetry.space_group_name_H-M   'P 1'
#
loop_
_entity.id
_entity.type
_entity.pdbx_description
1 polymer ?
#
loop_
_entity_poly.entity_id
_entity_poly.type
_entity_poly.pdbx_seq_one_letter_code
_entity_poly.pdbx_strand_id
1 'polypeptide(L)'
;MSCPGCQAKVIVPEPTQATPPAPPPPPAAPAPVVSPPVLAETVVAAAPPEFTRQGPEGHSESLPATPAGEFGAHDFSVHPASVGRDDDEWEHFTGISAKRSSRRPARNYFGWLIPFSCIGLLFAVGWVLLQKPPEKLEGRLVGERLTDTEFESSRVDSRRFGRTKAEVQTILETLEIAPVRANTPTLNLEFRAANNSMEIAVHTTGRSEFFRVDPAKDKKLAAFIDDHKQDYRAAVDQGLQQAVPKFLAELEPRAEKSREIEGLAEYRDAVGLASLMKGTGFGYFVQASIGKQGYPCIHEDTQGRLYFALPEGTREFELVAHSRAPRSPQHRLHFAGRYTVRISENPITLKKEPEDGNEKVRRALKKAPAEE
;
A
#
# COMPACT_ATOMS: atom_id res chain seq x y z
N MET A 1 -7.92 -36.95 -35.52
CA MET A 1 -7.16 -37.81 -34.58
C MET A 1 -8.08 -38.16 -33.42
N SER A 2 -8.20 -39.43 -33.04
CA SER A 2 -9.13 -39.88 -31.99
C SER A 2 -8.42 -39.98 -30.64
N CYS A 3 -9.04 -39.46 -29.57
CA CYS A 3 -8.50 -39.50 -28.22
C CYS A 3 -8.64 -40.93 -27.64
N PRO A 4 -7.56 -41.56 -27.13
CA PRO A 4 -7.58 -42.97 -26.70
C PRO A 4 -8.42 -43.24 -25.43
N GLY A 5 -8.87 -42.20 -24.72
CA GLY A 5 -9.65 -42.35 -23.48
C GLY A 5 -11.17 -42.31 -23.61
N CYS A 6 -11.71 -41.77 -24.71
CA CYS A 6 -13.16 -41.49 -24.78
C CYS A 6 -13.82 -41.73 -26.14
N GLN A 7 -13.07 -42.17 -27.16
CA GLN A 7 -13.56 -42.39 -28.54
C GLN A 7 -14.32 -41.20 -29.17
N ALA A 8 -14.34 -40.03 -28.53
CA ALA A 8 -14.97 -38.84 -29.07
C ALA A 8 -14.17 -38.34 -30.28
N LYS A 9 -14.86 -38.23 -31.42
CA LYS A 9 -14.30 -37.73 -32.67
C LYS A 9 -14.11 -36.22 -32.53
N VAL A 10 -12.87 -35.76 -32.38
CA VAL A 10 -12.53 -34.34 -32.32
C VAL A 10 -12.81 -33.74 -33.70
N ILE A 11 -13.88 -32.96 -33.82
CA ILE A 11 -14.17 -32.15 -34.99
C ILE A 11 -13.36 -30.86 -34.85
N VAL A 12 -12.35 -30.69 -35.68
CA VAL A 12 -11.60 -29.44 -35.80
C VAL A 12 -12.49 -28.48 -36.61
N PRO A 13 -12.94 -27.34 -36.06
CA PRO A 13 -13.70 -26.38 -36.84
C PRO A 13 -12.81 -25.84 -37.98
N GLU A 14 -13.34 -25.90 -39.20
CA GLU A 14 -12.71 -25.27 -40.36
C GLU A 14 -12.49 -23.78 -40.09
N PRO A 15 -11.31 -23.23 -40.42
CA PRO A 15 -11.07 -21.81 -40.29
C PRO A 15 -12.04 -21.05 -41.20
N THR A 16 -13.00 -20.35 -40.58
CA THR A 16 -13.83 -19.36 -41.25
C THR A 16 -12.90 -18.39 -41.96
N GLN A 17 -12.87 -18.43 -43.29
CA GLN A 17 -12.20 -17.43 -44.10
C GLN A 17 -12.82 -16.08 -43.77
N ALA A 18 -12.10 -15.26 -43.01
CA ALA A 18 -12.49 -13.90 -42.74
C ALA A 18 -12.49 -13.15 -44.07
N THR A 19 -13.66 -12.66 -44.48
CA THR A 19 -13.81 -11.71 -45.58
C THR A 19 -12.86 -10.53 -45.30
N PRO A 20 -11.99 -10.15 -46.24
CA PRO A 20 -11.11 -9.01 -46.05
C PRO A 20 -11.93 -7.75 -45.78
N PRO A 21 -11.55 -6.93 -44.78
CA PRO A 21 -12.27 -5.71 -44.45
C PRO A 21 -12.29 -4.77 -45.65
N ALA A 22 -13.44 -4.16 -45.90
CA ALA A 22 -13.61 -3.16 -46.93
C ALA A 22 -12.58 -2.03 -46.74
N PRO A 23 -11.97 -1.52 -47.83
CA PRO A 23 -11.01 -0.44 -47.75
C PRO A 23 -11.66 0.81 -47.11
N PRO A 24 -10.92 1.54 -46.24
CA PRO A 24 -11.45 2.73 -45.61
C PRO A 24 -11.78 3.81 -46.68
N PRO A 25 -12.83 4.62 -46.45
CA PRO A 25 -13.15 5.72 -47.35
C PRO A 25 -11.98 6.72 -47.42
N PRO A 26 -11.74 7.33 -48.59
CA PRO A 26 -10.66 8.29 -48.77
C PRO A 26 -10.85 9.49 -47.82
N PRO A 27 -9.77 10.06 -47.27
CA PRO A 27 -9.84 11.21 -46.38
C PRO A 27 -10.50 12.39 -47.11
N ALA A 28 -11.48 13.01 -46.45
CA ALA A 28 -12.12 14.22 -46.92
C ALA A 28 -11.05 15.31 -47.15
N ALA A 29 -11.16 16.00 -48.29
CA ALA A 29 -10.24 17.05 -48.69
C ALA A 29 -10.14 18.13 -47.58
N PRO A 30 -8.92 18.61 -47.28
CA PRO A 30 -8.74 19.69 -46.31
C PRO A 30 -9.43 20.97 -46.80
N ALA A 31 -10.18 21.60 -45.90
CA ALA A 31 -10.78 22.90 -46.12
C ALA A 31 -9.70 23.96 -46.43
N PRO A 32 -9.98 24.94 -47.30
CA PRO A 32 -9.03 25.99 -47.64
C PRO A 32 -8.67 26.81 -46.40
N VAL A 33 -7.36 26.88 -46.11
CA VAL A 33 -6.78 27.73 -45.07
C VAL A 33 -6.92 29.18 -45.53
N VAL A 34 -7.79 29.94 -44.87
CA VAL A 34 -7.83 31.40 -44.99
C VAL A 34 -6.70 31.96 -44.15
N SER A 35 -5.64 32.43 -44.80
CA SER A 35 -4.53 33.13 -44.16
C SER A 35 -4.99 34.50 -43.61
N PRO A 36 -4.69 34.85 -42.35
CA PRO A 36 -4.86 36.22 -41.87
C PRO A 36 -3.80 37.17 -42.47
N PRO A 37 -4.11 38.47 -42.56
CA PRO A 37 -3.24 39.45 -43.21
C PRO A 37 -1.95 39.69 -42.42
N VAL A 38 -0.84 39.62 -43.14
CA VAL A 38 0.50 39.99 -42.69
C VAL A 38 0.58 41.51 -42.57
N LEU A 39 0.71 42.01 -41.34
CA LEU A 39 1.22 43.36 -41.09
C LEU A 39 2.74 43.31 -41.16
N ALA A 40 3.28 44.05 -42.12
CA ALA A 40 4.70 44.26 -42.31
C ALA A 40 5.26 45.14 -41.19
N GLU A 41 6.32 44.68 -40.52
CA GLU A 41 7.22 45.56 -39.81
C GLU A 41 8.68 45.20 -40.16
N THR A 42 9.45 46.25 -40.35
CA THR A 42 10.62 46.33 -41.23
C THR A 42 11.88 46.38 -40.37
N VAL A 43 12.84 45.47 -40.67
CA VAL A 43 14.31 45.62 -40.64
C VAL A 43 14.97 46.07 -39.31
N VAL A 44 15.89 45.25 -38.77
CA VAL A 44 17.34 45.57 -38.72
C VAL A 44 18.15 44.27 -38.61
N ALA A 45 19.13 44.15 -39.50
CA ALA A 45 20.09 43.07 -39.61
C ALA A 45 21.24 43.20 -38.60
N ALA A 46 21.70 42.09 -38.03
CA ALA A 46 23.09 41.89 -37.60
C ALA A 46 23.40 40.39 -37.49
N ALA A 47 24.41 39.95 -38.23
CA ALA A 47 25.13 38.68 -38.10
C ALA A 47 26.64 39.02 -38.25
N PRO A 48 27.58 38.10 -37.97
CA PRO A 48 27.68 37.06 -36.94
C PRO A 48 28.99 37.25 -36.12
N PRO A 49 29.45 36.25 -35.33
CA PRO A 49 30.62 35.54 -35.87
C PRO A 49 30.62 34.01 -35.69
N GLU A 50 31.36 33.40 -36.61
CA GLU A 50 31.84 32.02 -36.65
C GLU A 50 32.61 31.63 -35.37
N PHE A 51 32.43 30.38 -34.94
CA PHE A 51 33.44 29.72 -34.10
C PHE A 51 33.66 28.29 -34.59
N THR A 52 34.79 28.11 -35.26
CA THR A 52 35.42 26.84 -35.62
C THR A 52 36.19 26.30 -34.42
N ARG A 53 36.00 25.02 -34.05
CA ARG A 53 36.97 24.18 -33.32
C ARG A 53 36.54 22.71 -33.49
N GLN A 54 37.19 21.96 -34.37
CA GLN A 54 38.34 21.06 -34.09
C GLN A 54 38.04 19.97 -33.06
N GLY A 55 38.06 18.71 -33.52
CA GLY A 55 38.21 17.51 -32.66
C GLY A 55 39.59 17.46 -31.99
N PRO A 56 39.85 16.45 -31.13
CA PRO A 56 40.38 15.21 -31.67
C PRO A 56 39.98 13.92 -30.93
N GLU A 57 40.47 12.84 -31.52
CA GLU A 57 40.41 11.42 -31.20
C GLU A 57 40.97 11.03 -29.82
N GLY A 58 40.53 9.85 -29.36
CA GLY A 58 41.37 8.87 -28.68
C GLY A 58 41.54 9.04 -27.17
N HIS A 59 41.08 8.05 -26.40
CA HIS A 59 41.90 7.29 -25.46
C HIS A 59 41.14 6.07 -24.95
N SER A 60 41.67 4.89 -25.29
CA SER A 60 41.47 3.64 -24.55
C SER A 60 42.04 3.80 -23.15
N GLU A 61 41.27 3.41 -22.13
CA GLU A 61 41.85 2.93 -20.87
C GLU A 61 41.01 1.76 -20.35
N SER A 62 41.57 0.58 -20.57
CA SER A 62 41.29 -0.66 -19.86
C SER A 62 41.86 -0.61 -18.45
N LEU A 63 41.18 -1.22 -17.48
CA LEU A 63 41.64 -2.04 -16.33
C LEU A 63 40.68 -1.88 -15.13
N PRO A 64 40.72 -2.75 -14.09
CA PRO A 64 41.16 -4.14 -14.05
C PRO A 64 40.07 -5.09 -13.51
N ALA A 65 40.28 -6.38 -13.76
CA ALA A 65 39.64 -7.47 -13.04
C ALA A 65 40.07 -7.45 -11.56
N THR A 66 39.10 -7.56 -10.65
CA THR A 66 39.31 -7.66 -9.20
C THR A 66 38.91 -9.06 -8.73
N PRO A 67 39.68 -9.68 -7.82
CA PRO A 67 39.83 -11.13 -7.75
C PRO A 67 38.74 -11.83 -6.94
N ALA A 68 38.63 -13.14 -7.21
CA ALA A 68 37.93 -14.11 -6.39
C ALA A 68 38.49 -14.11 -4.96
N GLY A 69 37.70 -13.60 -4.02
CA GLY A 69 37.94 -13.68 -2.58
C GLY A 69 37.18 -14.86 -1.98
N GLU A 70 37.92 -15.95 -1.78
CA GLU A 70 37.91 -16.85 -0.62
C GLU A 70 36.68 -16.80 0.32
N PHE A 71 35.86 -17.84 0.25
CA PHE A 71 34.85 -18.17 1.25
C PHE A 71 35.53 -18.62 2.55
N GLY A 72 35.77 -17.66 3.45
CA GLY A 72 36.11 -17.93 4.85
C GLY A 72 34.88 -18.43 5.59
N ALA A 73 34.88 -19.71 5.97
CA ALA A 73 33.94 -20.30 6.90
C ALA A 73 34.13 -19.67 8.28
N HIS A 74 33.21 -18.79 8.68
CA HIS A 74 33.10 -18.36 10.07
C HIS A 74 32.27 -19.37 10.85
N ASP A 75 33.01 -20.17 11.61
CA ASP A 75 32.58 -21.06 12.66
C ASP A 75 31.83 -20.27 13.75
N PHE A 76 30.51 -20.46 13.84
CA PHE A 76 29.67 -19.82 14.85
C PHE A 76 29.67 -20.71 16.10
N SER A 77 30.73 -20.58 16.90
CA SER A 77 30.78 -21.16 18.25
C SER A 77 29.79 -20.45 19.16
N VAL A 78 28.73 -21.16 19.53
CA VAL A 78 27.74 -20.73 20.52
C VAL A 78 28.33 -20.92 21.93
N HIS A 79 28.69 -19.81 22.58
CA HIS A 79 28.90 -19.80 24.03
C HIS A 79 27.54 -19.74 24.75
N PRO A 80 27.20 -20.69 25.64
CA PRO A 80 26.12 -20.47 26.58
C PRO A 80 26.61 -19.51 27.68
N ALA A 81 25.89 -18.40 27.83
CA ALA A 81 26.06 -17.45 28.91
C ALA A 81 25.80 -18.15 30.26
N SER A 82 26.84 -18.14 31.11
CA SER A 82 26.75 -18.42 32.53
C SER A 82 25.87 -17.36 33.21
N VAL A 83 24.68 -17.77 33.64
CA VAL A 83 23.85 -16.95 34.53
C VAL A 83 24.51 -16.94 35.89
N GLY A 84 24.92 -15.74 36.29
CA GLY A 84 25.44 -15.40 37.60
C GLY A 84 24.45 -15.79 38.69
N ARG A 85 25.01 -16.45 39.70
CA ARG A 85 24.39 -16.86 40.93
C ARG A 85 24.55 -15.70 41.90
N ASP A 86 23.47 -14.95 42.12
CA ASP A 86 23.37 -14.04 43.25
C ASP A 86 22.85 -14.87 44.43
N ASP A 87 23.79 -15.19 45.33
CA ASP A 87 23.55 -15.70 46.65
C ASP A 87 23.09 -14.51 47.53
N ASP A 88 21.80 -14.43 47.87
CA ASP A 88 21.34 -13.63 49.01
C ASP A 88 20.14 -14.30 49.70
N GLU A 89 20.44 -14.80 50.90
CA GLU A 89 19.72 -14.44 52.12
C GLU A 89 18.22 -14.75 52.20
N TRP A 90 17.90 -15.98 52.62
CA TRP A 90 16.73 -16.24 53.46
C TRP A 90 17.10 -17.27 54.54
N GLU A 91 17.50 -16.75 55.70
CA GLU A 91 17.45 -17.50 56.94
C GLU A 91 16.01 -17.79 57.37
N HIS A 92 15.86 -18.87 58.12
CA HIS A 92 14.69 -19.24 58.93
C HIS A 92 13.40 -19.67 58.22
N PHE A 93 13.33 -20.97 57.89
CA PHE A 93 12.13 -21.72 58.26
C PHE A 93 12.48 -23.10 58.83
N THR A 94 12.00 -23.32 60.04
CA THR A 94 12.31 -24.42 60.93
C THR A 94 11.77 -25.75 60.40
N GLY A 95 12.53 -26.81 60.64
CA GLY A 95 12.26 -28.16 60.17
C GLY A 95 10.90 -28.70 60.58
N ILE A 96 10.12 -29.13 59.58
CA ILE A 96 8.97 -30.00 59.79
C ILE A 96 9.45 -31.43 59.59
N SER A 97 9.51 -32.15 60.71
CA SER A 97 9.89 -33.55 60.82
C SER A 97 8.99 -34.44 59.95
N ALA A 98 9.60 -35.14 58.98
CA ALA A 98 8.92 -36.09 58.12
C ALA A 98 8.53 -37.36 58.89
N LYS A 99 7.31 -37.38 59.47
CA LYS A 99 6.68 -38.63 59.90
C LYS A 99 6.29 -39.44 58.67
N ARG A 100 7.08 -40.47 58.38
CA ARG A 100 6.80 -41.53 57.39
C ARG A 100 5.55 -42.30 57.84
N SER A 101 4.38 -41.79 57.49
CA SER A 101 3.09 -42.46 57.69
C SER A 101 2.88 -43.43 56.53
N SER A 102 3.21 -44.72 56.72
CA SER A 102 2.78 -45.79 55.82
C SER A 102 1.27 -45.98 55.92
N ARG A 103 0.51 -45.21 55.13
CA ARG A 103 -0.93 -45.44 54.96
C ARG A 103 -1.14 -46.40 53.80
N ARG A 104 -1.90 -47.46 54.09
CA ARG A 104 -2.38 -48.46 53.14
C ARG A 104 -3.05 -47.75 51.94
N PRO A 105 -2.84 -48.21 50.69
CA PRO A 105 -3.45 -47.59 49.52
C PRO A 105 -4.96 -47.83 49.55
N ALA A 106 -5.71 -46.84 50.03
CA ALA A 106 -7.14 -46.78 49.75
C ALA A 106 -7.27 -46.55 48.23
N ARG A 107 -8.04 -47.42 47.55
CA ARG A 107 -8.37 -47.28 46.13
C ARG A 107 -9.12 -45.96 45.92
N ASN A 108 -8.36 -44.88 45.69
CA ASN A 108 -8.89 -43.56 45.37
C ASN A 108 -9.37 -43.54 43.92
N TYR A 109 -10.58 -44.06 43.67
CA TYR A 109 -11.29 -43.90 42.40
C TYR A 109 -11.43 -42.41 41.98
N PHE A 110 -11.33 -41.49 42.93
CA PHE A 110 -11.33 -40.05 42.70
C PHE A 110 -10.10 -39.53 41.94
N GLY A 111 -8.96 -40.24 42.00
CA GLY A 111 -7.75 -39.86 41.25
C GLY A 111 -7.90 -40.07 39.74
N TRP A 112 -8.83 -40.93 39.31
CA TRP A 112 -9.09 -41.18 37.90
C TRP A 112 -10.13 -40.21 37.31
N LEU A 113 -11.01 -39.59 38.12
CA LEU A 113 -12.03 -38.68 37.59
C LEU A 113 -11.47 -37.36 37.00
N ILE A 114 -10.32 -36.90 37.49
CA ILE A 114 -9.69 -35.64 37.08
C ILE A 114 -9.20 -35.67 35.62
N PRO A 115 -8.42 -36.68 35.15
CA PRO A 115 -8.00 -36.70 33.75
C PRO A 115 -9.18 -36.84 32.77
N PHE A 116 -10.24 -37.58 33.13
CA PHE A 116 -11.42 -37.71 32.26
C PHE A 116 -12.23 -36.42 32.15
N SER A 117 -12.32 -35.61 33.21
CA SER A 117 -12.99 -34.31 33.13
C SER A 117 -12.22 -33.32 32.25
N CYS A 118 -10.89 -33.29 32.35
CA CYS A 118 -10.05 -32.47 31.48
C CYS A 118 -10.14 -32.89 30.01
N ILE A 119 -10.12 -34.20 29.73
CA ILE A 119 -10.30 -34.72 28.36
C ILE A 119 -11.69 -34.37 27.82
N GLY A 120 -12.75 -34.53 28.63
CA GLY A 120 -14.11 -34.16 28.25
C GLY A 120 -14.27 -32.67 27.95
N LEU A 121 -13.63 -31.80 28.73
CA LEU A 121 -13.64 -30.35 28.50
C LEU A 121 -12.89 -29.99 27.20
N LEU A 122 -11.72 -30.58 26.95
CA LEU A 122 -10.99 -30.37 25.70
C LEU A 122 -11.78 -30.89 24.49
N PHE A 123 -12.48 -32.03 24.64
CA PHE A 123 -13.37 -32.55 23.60
C PHE A 123 -14.55 -31.60 23.34
N ALA A 124 -15.17 -31.06 24.39
CA ALA A 124 -16.27 -30.10 24.25
C ALA A 124 -15.81 -28.81 23.57
N VAL A 125 -14.66 -28.25 23.96
CA VAL A 125 -14.08 -27.07 23.32
C VAL A 125 -13.73 -27.37 21.86
N GLY A 126 -13.05 -28.48 21.58
CA GLY A 126 -12.73 -28.91 20.22
C GLY A 126 -13.98 -29.12 19.35
N TRP A 127 -15.03 -29.71 19.92
CA TRP A 127 -16.31 -29.92 19.25
C TRP A 127 -17.02 -28.60 18.92
N VAL A 128 -17.02 -27.64 19.86
CA VAL A 128 -17.60 -26.30 19.62
C VAL A 128 -16.80 -25.54 18.56
N LEU A 129 -15.47 -25.65 18.55
CA LEU A 129 -14.62 -25.05 17.52
C LEU A 129 -14.83 -25.69 16.14
N LEU A 130 -15.04 -27.01 16.08
CA LEU A 130 -15.37 -27.74 14.84
C LEU A 130 -16.76 -27.38 14.31
N GLN A 131 -17.72 -27.06 15.18
CA GLN A 131 -19.08 -26.69 14.80
C GLN A 131 -19.23 -25.24 14.33
N LYS A 132 -18.24 -24.37 14.59
CA LYS A 132 -18.21 -22.99 14.08
C LYS A 132 -17.27 -22.93 12.88
N PRO A 133 -17.70 -23.33 11.66
CA PRO A 133 -16.87 -23.14 10.48
C PRO A 133 -16.49 -21.66 10.38
N PRO A 134 -15.25 -21.35 9.95
CA PRO A 134 -14.81 -19.97 9.81
C PRO A 134 -15.83 -19.24 8.95
N GLU A 135 -16.34 -18.11 9.46
CA GLU A 135 -17.37 -17.36 8.77
C GLU A 135 -16.81 -16.92 7.42
N LYS A 136 -17.42 -17.42 6.34
CA LYS A 136 -17.00 -17.08 4.99
C LYS A 136 -17.37 -15.63 4.73
N LEU A 137 -16.36 -14.77 4.65
CA LEU A 137 -16.48 -13.37 4.27
C LEU A 137 -16.61 -13.29 2.75
N GLU A 138 -17.77 -13.68 2.25
CA GLU A 138 -18.12 -13.67 0.83
C GLU A 138 -19.43 -12.93 0.63
N GLY A 139 -19.52 -12.13 -0.42
CA GLY A 139 -20.72 -11.33 -0.68
C GLY A 139 -20.63 -10.48 -1.93
N ARG A 140 -21.61 -9.59 -2.08
CA ARG A 140 -21.67 -8.62 -3.17
C ARG A 140 -21.72 -7.21 -2.60
N LEU A 141 -20.88 -6.33 -3.13
CA LEU A 141 -20.86 -4.91 -2.81
C LEU A 141 -21.22 -4.10 -4.05
N VAL A 142 -21.68 -2.88 -3.82
CA VAL A 142 -21.87 -1.88 -4.88
C VAL A 142 -20.72 -0.89 -4.80
N GLY A 143 -19.98 -0.79 -5.90
CA GLY A 143 -18.98 0.25 -6.11
C GLY A 143 -19.58 1.43 -6.88
N GLU A 144 -19.01 2.60 -6.72
CA GLU A 144 -19.48 3.83 -7.35
C GLU A 144 -18.30 4.47 -8.09
N ARG A 145 -18.53 4.88 -9.34
CA ARG A 145 -17.52 5.57 -10.13
C ARG A 145 -17.44 7.04 -9.71
N LEU A 146 -16.23 7.55 -9.52
CA LEU A 146 -16.00 8.95 -9.21
C LEU A 146 -15.67 9.75 -10.47
N THR A 147 -16.19 10.97 -10.54
CA THR A 147 -15.85 11.91 -11.62
C THR A 147 -14.54 12.66 -11.37
N ASP A 148 -14.09 12.69 -10.12
CA ASP A 148 -12.89 13.41 -9.72
C ASP A 148 -11.65 12.62 -10.11
N THR A 149 -10.60 13.34 -10.47
CA THR A 149 -9.31 12.75 -10.89
C THR A 149 -8.23 12.87 -9.82
N GLU A 150 -8.54 13.56 -8.71
CA GLU A 150 -7.59 13.91 -7.64
C GLU A 150 -8.21 13.72 -6.25
N PHE A 151 -7.38 13.29 -5.30
CA PHE A 151 -7.73 13.26 -3.88
C PHE A 151 -7.08 14.43 -3.13
N GLU A 152 -7.65 14.78 -1.98
CA GLU A 152 -6.99 15.66 -1.03
C GLU A 152 -5.64 15.04 -0.62
N SER A 153 -4.58 15.86 -0.61
CA SER A 153 -3.27 15.40 -0.16
C SER A 153 -3.32 14.95 1.31
N SER A 154 -2.53 13.94 1.66
CA SER A 154 -2.39 13.48 3.03
C SER A 154 -1.06 13.93 3.62
N ARG A 155 -1.11 14.55 4.78
CA ARG A 155 0.06 14.98 5.54
C ARG A 155 0.61 13.79 6.33
N VAL A 156 1.90 13.52 6.19
CA VAL A 156 2.59 12.54 7.01
C VAL A 156 2.91 13.16 8.37
N ASP A 157 2.57 12.45 9.45
CA ASP A 157 2.82 12.90 10.82
C ASP A 157 4.33 13.01 11.08
N SER A 158 4.77 14.21 11.46
CA SER A 158 6.18 14.51 11.75
C SER A 158 6.75 13.66 12.88
N ARG A 159 5.91 13.13 13.79
CA ARG A 159 6.35 12.23 14.86
C ARG A 159 6.96 10.94 14.32
N ARG A 160 6.61 10.55 13.08
CA ARG A 160 7.11 9.34 12.42
C ARG A 160 8.43 9.54 11.69
N PHE A 161 8.96 10.76 11.65
CA PHE A 161 10.18 11.05 10.88
C PHE A 161 11.44 10.49 11.53
N GLY A 162 11.44 10.26 12.85
CA GLY A 162 12.57 9.66 13.57
C GLY A 162 13.86 10.49 13.52
N ARG A 163 13.76 11.79 13.23
CA ARG A 163 14.88 12.72 13.02
C ARG A 163 14.65 14.04 13.73
N THR A 164 15.72 14.83 13.87
CA THR A 164 15.64 16.17 14.46
C THR A 164 14.88 17.12 13.53
N LYS A 165 14.33 18.22 14.08
CA LYS A 165 13.60 19.21 13.29
C LYS A 165 14.46 19.84 12.18
N ALA A 166 15.76 20.04 12.42
CA ALA A 166 16.68 20.64 11.45
C ALA A 166 16.96 19.71 10.26
N GLU A 167 17.20 18.42 10.53
CA GLU A 167 17.39 17.41 9.49
C GLU A 167 16.12 17.26 8.63
N VAL A 168 14.96 17.18 9.27
CA VAL A 168 13.66 17.11 8.58
C VAL A 168 13.47 18.32 7.68
N GLN A 169 13.76 19.53 8.17
CA GLN A 169 13.58 20.75 7.41
C GLN A 169 14.44 20.74 6.13
N THR A 170 15.68 20.28 6.21
CA THR A 170 16.59 20.16 5.06
C THR A 170 16.04 19.19 4.00
N ILE A 171 15.46 18.06 4.44
CA ILE A 171 14.85 17.08 3.53
C ILE A 171 13.56 17.65 2.91
N LEU A 172 12.76 18.38 3.68
CA LEU A 172 11.55 19.02 3.17
C LEU A 172 11.87 20.09 2.13
N GLU A 173 12.92 20.90 2.33
CA GLU A 173 13.40 21.86 1.33
C GLU A 173 13.79 21.17 0.02
N THR A 174 14.40 19.98 0.11
CA THR A 174 14.71 19.16 -1.07
C THR A 174 13.43 18.70 -1.78
N LEU A 175 12.43 18.24 -1.04
CA LEU A 175 11.13 17.81 -1.59
C LEU A 175 10.27 18.96 -2.13
N GLU A 176 10.49 20.18 -1.66
CA GLU A 176 9.84 21.39 -2.18
C GLU A 176 10.37 21.74 -3.57
N ILE A 177 11.69 21.64 -3.75
CA ILE A 177 12.35 21.91 -5.03
C ILE A 177 12.12 20.77 -6.03
N ALA A 178 12.22 19.52 -5.57
CA ALA A 178 12.17 18.34 -6.42
C ALA A 178 11.26 17.26 -5.81
N PRO A 179 9.94 17.32 -6.04
CA PRO A 179 9.01 16.28 -5.63
C PRO A 179 9.38 14.91 -6.18
N VAL A 180 9.13 13.87 -5.38
CA VAL A 180 9.41 12.49 -5.75
C VAL A 180 8.13 11.84 -6.25
N ARG A 181 8.16 11.26 -7.45
CA ARG A 181 6.99 10.66 -8.10
C ARG A 181 7.15 9.16 -8.27
N ALA A 182 6.24 8.39 -7.69
CA ALA A 182 6.10 6.96 -7.89
C ALA A 182 4.93 6.67 -8.83
N ASN A 183 5.25 6.36 -10.09
CA ASN A 183 4.26 6.15 -11.15
C ASN A 183 3.91 4.66 -11.31
N THR A 184 2.66 4.40 -11.67
CA THR A 184 2.14 3.11 -12.11
C THR A 184 1.24 3.31 -13.33
N PRO A 185 0.83 2.25 -14.04
CA PRO A 185 -0.08 2.38 -15.16
C PRO A 185 -1.46 2.98 -14.83
N THR A 186 -1.86 3.03 -13.56
CA THR A 186 -3.17 3.56 -13.12
C THR A 186 -3.08 4.72 -12.14
N LEU A 187 -1.90 5.06 -11.64
CA LEU A 187 -1.72 6.00 -10.54
C LEU A 187 -0.39 6.75 -10.65
N ASN A 188 -0.40 8.04 -10.36
CA ASN A 188 0.79 8.83 -10.04
C ASN A 188 0.70 9.27 -8.58
N LEU A 189 1.67 8.85 -7.77
CA LEU A 189 1.80 9.24 -6.38
C LEU A 189 2.99 10.17 -6.22
N GLU A 190 2.77 11.36 -5.66
CA GLU A 190 3.79 12.39 -5.49
C GLU A 190 4.04 12.65 -4.01
N PHE A 191 5.28 12.49 -3.58
CA PHE A 191 5.79 12.94 -2.29
C PHE A 191 6.35 14.35 -2.49
N ARG A 192 5.78 15.32 -1.79
CA ARG A 192 6.20 16.73 -1.87
C ARG A 192 6.26 17.35 -0.48
N ALA A 193 6.95 18.47 -0.34
CA ALA A 193 6.85 19.27 0.87
C ALA A 193 5.77 20.34 0.73
N ALA A 194 5.02 20.56 1.81
CA ALA A 194 4.08 21.66 1.96
C ALA A 194 3.84 21.94 3.44
N ASN A 195 3.74 23.22 3.81
CA ASN A 195 3.43 23.67 5.17
C ASN A 195 4.34 23.04 6.26
N ASN A 196 5.64 22.97 6.00
CA ASN A 196 6.65 22.31 6.86
C ASN A 196 6.29 20.85 7.19
N SER A 197 5.77 20.12 6.20
CA SER A 197 5.54 18.69 6.27
C SER A 197 5.67 18.02 4.92
N MET A 198 5.82 16.70 4.96
CA MET A 198 5.70 15.86 3.79
C MET A 198 4.22 15.59 3.51
N GLU A 199 3.77 15.95 2.31
CA GLU A 199 2.46 15.63 1.78
C GLU A 199 2.57 14.57 0.70
N ILE A 200 1.54 13.72 0.64
CA ILE A 200 1.37 12.71 -0.39
C ILE A 200 0.14 13.10 -1.21
N ALA A 201 0.35 13.39 -2.49
CA ALA A 201 -0.70 13.65 -3.46
C ALA A 201 -0.87 12.44 -4.38
N VAL A 202 -2.11 12.17 -4.78
CA VAL A 202 -2.46 11.03 -5.63
C VAL A 202 -3.34 11.48 -6.77
N HIS A 203 -2.91 11.11 -7.97
CA HIS A 203 -3.58 11.42 -9.22
C HIS A 203 -3.81 10.14 -10.02
N THR A 204 -4.94 10.08 -10.71
CA THR A 204 -5.11 9.08 -11.79
C THR A 204 -4.17 9.37 -12.95
N THR A 205 -3.92 8.36 -13.76
CA THR A 205 -3.31 8.51 -15.08
C THR A 205 -4.42 8.54 -16.14
N GLY A 206 -4.17 9.05 -17.34
CA GLY A 206 -5.22 9.27 -18.37
C GLY A 206 -5.97 8.03 -18.90
N ARG A 207 -5.79 6.85 -18.32
CA ARG A 207 -6.53 5.60 -18.64
C ARG A 207 -7.11 4.90 -17.40
N SER A 208 -7.18 5.61 -16.28
CA SER A 208 -7.74 5.09 -15.03
C SER A 208 -8.83 6.00 -14.49
N GLU A 209 -9.80 5.39 -13.85
CA GLU A 209 -10.91 6.04 -13.16
C GLU A 209 -10.84 5.69 -11.67
N PHE A 210 -11.33 6.59 -10.81
CA PHE A 210 -11.47 6.29 -9.39
C PHE A 210 -12.81 5.62 -9.11
N PHE A 211 -12.77 4.64 -8.20
CA PHE A 211 -13.93 3.89 -7.75
C PHE A 211 -13.98 3.90 -6.23
N ARG A 212 -15.17 4.10 -5.67
CA ARG A 212 -15.46 4.04 -4.24
C ARG A 212 -16.21 2.76 -3.92
N VAL A 213 -15.85 2.11 -2.83
CA VAL A 213 -16.57 0.96 -2.27
C VAL A 213 -16.83 1.21 -0.80
N ASP A 214 -18.07 1.01 -0.37
CA ASP A 214 -18.45 1.13 1.04
C ASP A 214 -18.62 -0.28 1.65
N PRO A 215 -17.62 -0.78 2.41
CA PRO A 215 -17.70 -2.10 3.02
C PRO A 215 -18.75 -2.16 4.14
N ALA A 216 -19.19 -1.02 4.69
CA ALA A 216 -20.20 -0.99 5.75
C ALA A 216 -21.60 -1.40 5.26
N LYS A 217 -21.85 -1.39 3.94
CA LYS A 217 -23.11 -1.85 3.33
C LYS A 217 -23.34 -3.36 3.50
N ASP A 218 -22.30 -4.16 3.70
CA ASP A 218 -22.42 -5.58 4.05
C ASP A 218 -22.22 -5.79 5.55
N LYS A 219 -23.23 -6.34 6.24
CA LYS A 219 -23.21 -6.46 7.71
C LYS A 219 -22.08 -7.34 8.22
N LYS A 220 -21.72 -8.42 7.50
CA LYS A 220 -20.68 -9.36 7.92
C LYS A 220 -19.30 -8.74 7.76
N LEU A 221 -19.05 -8.10 6.61
CA LEU A 221 -17.81 -7.37 6.38
C LEU A 221 -17.65 -6.23 7.38
N ALA A 222 -18.71 -5.47 7.63
CA ALA A 222 -18.72 -4.38 8.61
C ALA A 222 -18.36 -4.88 10.02
N ALA A 223 -18.99 -5.96 10.48
CA ALA A 223 -18.69 -6.55 11.78
C ALA A 223 -17.23 -7.03 11.86
N PHE A 224 -16.75 -7.73 10.83
CA PHE A 224 -15.36 -8.19 10.77
C PHE A 224 -14.36 -7.02 10.82
N ILE A 225 -14.61 -5.95 10.06
CA ILE A 225 -13.74 -4.77 10.08
C ILE A 225 -13.78 -4.12 11.47
N ASP A 226 -14.97 -4.01 12.09
CA ASP A 226 -15.10 -3.41 13.41
C ASP A 226 -14.33 -4.18 14.49
N ASP A 227 -14.41 -5.51 14.45
CA ASP A 227 -13.71 -6.43 15.35
C ASP A 227 -12.17 -6.30 15.24
N HIS A 228 -11.64 -5.96 14.06
CA HIS A 228 -10.20 -5.93 13.76
C HIS A 228 -9.63 -4.52 13.52
N LYS A 229 -10.44 -3.46 13.63
CA LYS A 229 -10.03 -2.09 13.26
C LYS A 229 -8.81 -1.58 14.04
N GLN A 230 -8.67 -1.96 15.31
CA GLN A 230 -7.54 -1.53 16.13
C GLN A 230 -6.25 -2.19 15.66
N ASP A 231 -6.31 -3.47 15.33
CA ASP A 231 -5.17 -4.23 14.82
C ASP A 231 -4.72 -3.72 13.45
N TYR A 232 -5.67 -3.42 12.54
CA TYR A 232 -5.35 -2.83 11.23
C TYR A 232 -4.69 -1.47 11.37
N ARG A 233 -5.24 -0.58 12.20
CA ARG A 233 -4.64 0.74 12.47
C ARG A 233 -3.24 0.62 13.06
N ALA A 234 -3.06 -0.23 14.06
CA ALA A 234 -1.78 -0.44 14.71
C ALA A 234 -0.74 -0.98 13.72
N ALA A 235 -1.11 -1.91 12.85
CA ALA A 235 -0.22 -2.45 11.83
C ALA A 235 0.18 -1.41 10.77
N VAL A 236 -0.76 -0.56 10.31
CA VAL A 236 -0.44 0.55 9.41
C VAL A 236 0.49 1.56 10.09
N ASP A 237 0.19 1.96 11.33
CA ASP A 237 1.02 2.92 12.07
C ASP A 237 2.43 2.38 12.32
N GLN A 238 2.56 1.11 12.74
CA GLN A 238 3.86 0.45 12.90
C GLN A 238 4.63 0.40 11.59
N GLY A 239 3.98 0.06 10.48
CA GLY A 239 4.59 0.06 9.14
C GLY A 239 5.14 1.44 8.78
N LEU A 240 4.36 2.50 9.02
CA LEU A 240 4.78 3.88 8.76
C LEU A 240 5.92 4.33 9.69
N GLN A 241 5.90 3.98 10.97
CA GLN A 241 6.98 4.27 11.92
C GLN A 241 8.32 3.66 11.47
N GLN A 242 8.29 2.53 10.77
CA GLN A 242 9.50 1.87 10.25
C GLN A 242 9.91 2.37 8.86
N ALA A 243 8.94 2.60 7.97
CA ALA A 243 9.21 2.93 6.56
C ALA A 243 9.56 4.40 6.34
N VAL A 244 8.93 5.32 7.09
CA VAL A 244 9.14 6.77 6.91
C VAL A 244 10.59 7.19 7.20
N PRO A 245 11.23 6.80 8.32
CA PRO A 245 12.63 7.17 8.56
C PRO A 245 13.60 6.63 7.50
N LYS A 246 13.34 5.42 6.99
CA LYS A 246 14.13 4.80 5.90
C LYS A 246 13.97 5.56 4.59
N PHE A 247 12.74 5.91 4.23
CA PHE A 247 12.46 6.72 3.05
C PHE A 247 13.19 8.07 3.10
N LEU A 248 13.12 8.76 4.25
CA LEU A 248 13.81 10.03 4.45
C LEU A 248 15.34 9.88 4.37
N ALA A 249 15.90 8.76 4.84
CA ALA A 249 17.34 8.49 4.71
C ALA A 249 17.79 8.27 3.27
N GLU A 250 16.96 7.64 2.43
CA GLU A 250 17.28 7.46 1.02
C GLU A 250 17.05 8.72 0.18
N LEU A 251 16.24 9.66 0.66
CA LEU A 251 16.05 10.96 0.03
C LEU A 251 17.27 11.89 0.17
N GLU A 252 17.98 11.83 1.30
CA GLU A 252 19.16 12.67 1.58
C GLU A 252 20.22 12.64 0.46
N PRO A 253 20.73 11.48 0.00
CA PRO A 253 21.74 11.44 -1.05
C PRO A 253 21.24 11.92 -2.43
N ARG A 254 19.91 12.00 -2.64
CA ARG A 254 19.34 12.54 -3.88
C ARG A 254 19.49 14.05 -3.96
N ALA A 255 19.43 14.76 -2.82
CA ALA A 255 19.68 16.20 -2.76
C ALA A 255 21.06 16.56 -3.33
N GLU A 256 22.03 15.66 -3.17
CA GLU A 256 23.42 15.91 -3.56
C GLU A 256 23.75 15.45 -5.00
N LYS A 257 23.09 14.40 -5.52
CA LYS A 257 23.57 13.67 -6.71
C LYS A 257 22.53 13.36 -7.79
N SER A 258 21.28 13.83 -7.67
CA SER A 258 20.20 13.54 -8.64
C SER A 258 20.05 12.04 -8.96
N ARG A 259 20.27 11.18 -7.96
CA ARG A 259 20.13 9.72 -8.12
C ARG A 259 18.66 9.30 -8.03
N GLU A 260 18.30 8.28 -8.79
CA GLU A 260 17.02 7.60 -8.60
C GLU A 260 16.97 6.93 -7.22
N ILE A 261 15.78 6.88 -6.62
CA ILE A 261 15.57 6.21 -5.33
C ILE A 261 15.39 4.73 -5.61
N GLU A 262 16.34 3.92 -5.16
CA GLU A 262 16.22 2.47 -5.21
C GLU A 262 14.99 2.03 -4.42
N GLY A 263 14.23 1.04 -4.92
CA GLY A 263 13.04 0.57 -4.20
C GLY A 263 11.89 1.59 -4.10
N LEU A 264 11.82 2.63 -4.94
CA LEU A 264 10.73 3.61 -4.93
C LEU A 264 9.32 2.99 -4.97
N ALA A 265 9.17 1.83 -5.64
CA ALA A 265 7.92 1.08 -5.66
C ALA A 265 7.52 0.52 -4.28
N GLU A 266 8.48 0.17 -3.43
CA GLU A 266 8.23 -0.27 -2.06
C GLU A 266 7.82 0.90 -1.18
N TYR A 267 8.48 2.07 -1.31
CA TYR A 267 8.10 3.29 -0.60
C TYR A 267 6.75 3.84 -1.03
N ARG A 268 6.37 3.67 -2.31
CA ARG A 268 5.01 3.96 -2.78
C ARG A 268 3.97 3.25 -1.91
N ASP A 269 4.15 1.97 -1.63
CA ASP A 269 3.18 1.18 -0.87
C ASP A 269 3.33 1.45 0.64
N ALA A 270 4.55 1.31 1.16
CA ALA A 270 4.84 1.36 2.59
C ALA A 270 4.73 2.77 3.22
N VAL A 271 4.95 3.83 2.45
CA VAL A 271 4.81 5.22 2.92
C VAL A 271 3.65 5.91 2.22
N GLY A 272 3.62 5.88 0.88
CA GLY A 272 2.62 6.57 0.07
C GLY A 272 1.20 6.12 0.39
N LEU A 273 0.86 4.87 0.03
CA LEU A 273 -0.48 4.32 0.20
C LEU A 273 -0.85 4.15 1.67
N ALA A 274 0.08 3.68 2.51
CA ALA A 274 -0.15 3.53 3.94
C ALA A 274 -0.56 4.85 4.63
N SER A 275 0.03 5.98 4.24
CA SER A 275 -0.32 7.30 4.81
C SER A 275 -1.69 7.83 4.36
N LEU A 276 -2.30 7.22 3.35
CA LEU A 276 -3.61 7.59 2.82
C LEU A 276 -4.76 6.83 3.50
N MET A 277 -4.46 5.99 4.50
CA MET A 277 -5.43 5.18 5.22
C MET A 277 -5.92 5.93 6.49
N LYS A 278 -6.85 6.88 6.31
CA LYS A 278 -7.36 7.74 7.40
C LYS A 278 -8.44 7.05 8.27
N GLY A 279 -9.02 5.94 7.80
CA GLY A 279 -10.13 5.24 8.43
C GLY A 279 -9.71 4.15 9.44
N THR A 280 -10.12 2.93 9.15
CA THR A 280 -9.83 1.71 9.93
C THR A 280 -8.48 1.10 9.60
N GLY A 281 -7.84 1.50 8.50
CA GLY A 281 -6.60 0.89 8.01
C GLY A 281 -6.83 -0.40 7.21
N PHE A 282 -8.09 -0.88 7.13
CA PHE A 282 -8.45 -2.07 6.38
C PHE A 282 -8.08 -1.96 4.89
N GLY A 283 -8.19 -0.76 4.30
CA GLY A 283 -7.87 -0.52 2.90
C GLY A 283 -6.47 -0.99 2.53
N TYR A 284 -5.50 -0.84 3.43
CA TYR A 284 -4.12 -1.25 3.20
C TYR A 284 -3.93 -2.76 2.99
N PHE A 285 -4.86 -3.56 3.52
CA PHE A 285 -4.79 -5.02 3.49
C PHE A 285 -5.67 -5.65 2.41
N VAL A 286 -6.31 -4.83 1.58
CA VAL A 286 -7.18 -5.30 0.49
C VAL A 286 -6.80 -4.67 -0.85
N GLN A 287 -7.15 -5.37 -1.91
CA GLN A 287 -6.96 -4.92 -3.28
C GLN A 287 -8.18 -5.28 -4.12
N ALA A 288 -8.42 -4.49 -5.16
CA ALA A 288 -9.31 -4.86 -6.24
C ALA A 288 -8.58 -5.82 -7.18
N SER A 289 -9.21 -6.92 -7.57
CA SER A 289 -8.68 -7.92 -8.49
C SER A 289 -9.51 -7.93 -9.77
N ILE A 290 -8.85 -7.70 -10.91
CA ILE A 290 -9.44 -7.79 -12.24
C ILE A 290 -8.62 -8.82 -13.02
N GLY A 291 -9.21 -10.00 -13.27
CA GLY A 291 -8.50 -11.13 -13.84
C GLY A 291 -7.36 -11.59 -12.93
N LYS A 292 -6.11 -11.44 -13.38
CA LYS A 292 -4.89 -11.79 -12.62
C LYS A 292 -4.20 -10.58 -11.98
N GLN A 293 -4.71 -9.37 -12.23
CA GLN A 293 -4.06 -8.14 -11.81
C GLN A 293 -4.73 -7.59 -10.54
N GLY A 294 -3.89 -7.31 -9.53
CA GLY A 294 -4.30 -6.64 -8.30
C GLY A 294 -4.03 -5.14 -8.36
N TYR A 295 -5.00 -4.34 -7.92
CA TYR A 295 -4.93 -2.90 -7.79
C TYR A 295 -5.14 -2.54 -6.31
N PRO A 296 -4.13 -1.97 -5.63
CA PRO A 296 -4.23 -1.70 -4.21
C PRO A 296 -5.30 -0.64 -3.93
N CYS A 297 -5.85 -0.66 -2.70
CA CYS A 297 -6.62 0.47 -2.21
C CYS A 297 -5.70 1.69 -2.11
N ILE A 298 -6.09 2.78 -2.74
CA ILE A 298 -5.27 4.00 -2.82
C ILE A 298 -5.59 4.99 -1.71
N HIS A 299 -6.79 4.93 -1.15
CA HIS A 299 -7.23 5.79 -0.08
C HIS A 299 -8.31 5.09 0.73
N GLU A 300 -8.32 5.32 2.03
CA GLU A 300 -9.43 4.98 2.91
C GLU A 300 -9.79 6.22 3.70
N ASP A 301 -11.05 6.66 3.59
CA ASP A 301 -11.50 7.84 4.34
C ASP A 301 -11.87 7.51 5.79
N THR A 302 -12.19 8.53 6.57
CA THR A 302 -12.56 8.39 7.98
C THR A 302 -13.85 7.59 8.21
N GLN A 303 -14.69 7.41 7.18
CA GLN A 303 -15.89 6.58 7.23
C GLN A 303 -15.60 5.11 6.85
N GLY A 304 -14.35 4.77 6.53
CA GLY A 304 -13.95 3.42 6.13
C GLY A 304 -14.32 3.09 4.68
N ARG A 305 -14.67 4.08 3.85
CA ARG A 305 -14.91 3.86 2.43
C ARG A 305 -13.57 3.70 1.73
N LEU A 306 -13.51 2.70 0.85
CA LEU A 306 -12.31 2.29 0.14
C LEU A 306 -12.30 2.91 -1.25
N TYR A 307 -11.15 3.39 -1.68
CA TYR A 307 -10.98 4.02 -2.98
C TYR A 307 -9.92 3.29 -3.79
N PHE A 308 -10.20 3.08 -5.09
CA PHE A 308 -9.33 2.35 -6.02
C PHE A 308 -9.14 3.11 -7.31
N ALA A 309 -7.94 3.07 -7.89
CA ALA A 309 -7.68 3.50 -9.27
C ALA A 309 -7.65 2.28 -10.19
N LEU A 310 -8.69 2.11 -11.01
CA LEU A 310 -8.84 0.95 -11.89
C LEU A 310 -8.86 1.39 -13.35
N PRO A 311 -8.60 0.48 -14.31
CA PRO A 311 -8.70 0.78 -15.73
C PRO A 311 -10.09 1.32 -16.10
N GLU A 312 -10.12 2.24 -17.05
CA GLU A 312 -11.36 2.81 -17.58
C GLU A 312 -12.33 1.70 -18.06
N GLY A 313 -13.62 1.91 -17.80
CA GLY A 313 -14.65 0.98 -18.25
C GLY A 313 -14.79 -0.26 -17.38
N THR A 314 -14.10 -0.33 -16.23
CA THR A 314 -14.31 -1.36 -15.22
C THR A 314 -15.78 -1.37 -14.77
N ARG A 315 -16.43 -2.54 -14.86
CA ARG A 315 -17.84 -2.77 -14.47
C ARG A 315 -17.98 -3.65 -13.23
N GLU A 316 -17.02 -4.55 -13.02
CA GLU A 316 -17.01 -5.50 -11.92
C GLU A 316 -15.56 -5.83 -11.56
N PHE A 317 -15.29 -6.05 -10.28
CA PHE A 317 -14.00 -6.54 -9.77
C PHE A 317 -14.20 -7.32 -8.47
N GLU A 318 -13.19 -8.06 -8.02
CA GLU A 318 -13.22 -8.74 -6.72
C GLU A 318 -12.41 -7.96 -5.68
N LEU A 319 -12.98 -7.70 -4.51
CA LEU A 319 -12.25 -7.24 -3.33
C LEU A 319 -11.67 -8.46 -2.61
N VAL A 320 -10.34 -8.54 -2.57
CA VAL A 320 -9.58 -9.68 -2.02
C VAL A 320 -8.42 -9.20 -1.15
N ALA A 321 -7.76 -10.12 -0.46
CA ALA A 321 -6.54 -9.83 0.29
C ALA A 321 -5.47 -9.16 -0.58
N HIS A 322 -4.82 -8.13 -0.06
CA HIS A 322 -3.66 -7.55 -0.74
C HIS A 322 -2.45 -8.47 -0.59
N SER A 323 -1.97 -9.03 -1.70
CA SER A 323 -0.91 -10.04 -1.69
C SER A 323 0.43 -9.53 -1.17
N ARG A 324 0.66 -8.21 -1.21
CA ARG A 324 1.90 -7.55 -0.79
C ARG A 324 1.76 -6.80 0.53
N ALA A 325 0.61 -6.86 1.20
CA ALA A 325 0.47 -6.26 2.52
C ALA A 325 1.51 -6.88 3.48
N PRO A 326 2.11 -6.08 4.37
CA PRO A 326 3.07 -6.59 5.32
C PRO A 326 2.42 -7.70 6.13
N ARG A 327 3.05 -8.87 6.11
CA ARG A 327 2.66 -9.95 7.01
C ARG A 327 3.07 -9.52 8.40
N SER A 328 2.10 -9.10 9.20
CA SER A 328 2.36 -8.86 10.63
C SER A 328 2.95 -10.15 11.22
N PRO A 329 4.04 -10.07 12.01
CA PRO A 329 4.60 -11.24 12.68
C PRO A 329 3.57 -11.97 13.57
N GLN A 330 2.46 -11.31 13.92
CA GLN A 330 1.35 -11.93 14.64
C GLN A 330 0.42 -12.76 13.75
N HIS A 331 0.66 -12.91 12.44
CA HIS A 331 -0.09 -13.77 11.49
C HIS A 331 -1.62 -13.58 11.43
N ARG A 332 -2.21 -12.68 12.23
CA ARG A 332 -3.67 -12.59 12.46
C ARG A 332 -4.39 -11.62 11.52
N LEU A 333 -3.68 -10.63 10.98
CA LEU A 333 -4.29 -9.63 10.11
C LEU A 333 -4.25 -10.10 8.65
N HIS A 334 -5.11 -11.06 8.32
CA HIS A 334 -5.29 -11.50 6.95
C HIS A 334 -6.78 -11.50 6.61
N PHE A 335 -7.17 -10.65 5.68
CA PHE A 335 -8.51 -10.70 5.10
C PHE A 335 -8.63 -11.92 4.20
N ALA A 336 -9.24 -13.00 4.70
CA ALA A 336 -9.47 -14.23 3.92
C ALA A 336 -10.74 -14.19 3.05
N GLY A 337 -11.42 -13.04 2.98
CA GLY A 337 -12.67 -12.87 2.26
C GLY A 337 -12.53 -12.61 0.77
N ARG A 338 -13.66 -12.73 0.06
CA ARG A 338 -13.80 -12.38 -1.36
C ARG A 338 -15.16 -11.77 -1.61
N TYR A 339 -15.19 -10.49 -1.98
CA TYR A 339 -16.44 -9.80 -2.31
C TYR A 339 -16.44 -9.40 -3.79
N THR A 340 -17.52 -9.70 -4.49
CA THR A 340 -17.73 -9.19 -5.84
C THR A 340 -18.27 -7.77 -5.77
N VAL A 341 -17.55 -6.81 -6.33
CA VAL A 341 -17.96 -5.40 -6.39
C VAL A 341 -18.50 -5.11 -7.77
N ARG A 342 -19.76 -4.69 -7.86
CA ARG A 342 -20.38 -4.22 -9.12
C ARG A 342 -20.47 -2.71 -9.13
N ILE A 343 -19.98 -2.09 -10.20
CA ILE A 343 -20.00 -0.65 -10.35
C ILE A 343 -21.40 -0.18 -10.74
N SER A 344 -21.94 0.79 -10.01
CA SER A 344 -23.20 1.45 -10.35
C SER A 344 -23.05 2.32 -11.60
N GLU A 345 -24.08 2.35 -12.44
CA GLU A 345 -24.10 3.16 -13.67
C GLU A 345 -24.15 4.67 -13.41
N ASN A 346 -24.55 5.08 -12.20
CA ASN A 346 -24.62 6.48 -11.80
C ASN A 346 -23.29 6.91 -11.16
N PRO A 347 -22.48 7.76 -11.83
CA PRO A 347 -21.27 8.30 -11.23
C PRO A 347 -21.61 9.30 -10.12
N ILE A 348 -20.71 9.42 -9.15
CA ILE A 348 -20.84 10.32 -8.01
C ILE A 348 -19.65 11.27 -8.03
N THR A 349 -19.90 12.57 -7.89
CA THR A 349 -18.86 13.56 -7.63
C THR A 349 -18.59 13.61 -6.13
N LEU A 350 -17.33 13.51 -5.69
CA LEU A 350 -16.97 13.88 -4.33
C LEU A 350 -17.28 15.36 -4.20
N LYS A 351 -18.39 15.68 -3.53
CA LYS A 351 -18.61 17.05 -3.09
C LYS A 351 -17.44 17.38 -2.19
N LYS A 352 -16.48 18.17 -2.71
CA LYS A 352 -15.47 18.85 -1.91
C LYS A 352 -16.26 19.52 -0.80
N GLU A 353 -16.09 19.03 0.42
CA GLU A 353 -16.81 19.54 1.57
C GLU A 353 -16.64 21.07 1.51
N PRO A 354 -17.74 21.85 1.47
CA PRO A 354 -17.61 23.29 1.33
C PRO A 354 -16.71 23.74 2.47
N GLU A 355 -15.57 24.38 2.15
CA GLU A 355 -14.69 25.02 3.13
C GLU A 355 -15.61 25.64 4.20
N ASP A 356 -15.49 25.11 5.43
CA ASP A 356 -16.28 25.54 6.58
C ASP A 356 -16.38 27.07 6.51
N GLY A 357 -17.60 27.61 6.44
CA GLY A 357 -17.84 29.04 6.28
C GLY A 357 -17.11 29.88 7.35
N ASN A 358 -16.71 29.26 8.46
CA ASN A 358 -15.85 29.83 9.48
C ASN A 358 -14.42 30.19 9.02
N GLU A 359 -13.85 29.55 7.99
CA GLU A 359 -12.53 29.88 7.43
C GLU A 359 -12.56 31.27 6.78
N LYS A 360 -13.64 31.59 6.04
CA LYS A 360 -13.87 32.93 5.47
C LYS A 360 -14.09 33.97 6.56
N VAL A 361 -14.83 33.65 7.62
CA VAL A 361 -15.05 34.57 8.76
C VAL A 361 -13.73 34.82 9.52
N ARG A 362 -12.90 33.80 9.73
CA ARG A 362 -11.58 33.95 10.38
C ARG A 362 -10.60 34.74 9.52
N ARG A 363 -10.60 34.57 8.20
CA ARG A 363 -9.81 35.40 7.28
C ARG A 363 -10.32 36.85 7.22
N ALA A 364 -11.63 37.07 7.34
CA ALA A 364 -12.19 38.42 7.43
C ALA A 364 -11.83 39.10 8.76
N LEU A 365 -11.88 38.39 9.90
CA LEU A 365 -11.50 38.95 11.19
C LEU A 365 -10.00 39.28 11.30
N LYS A 366 -9.12 38.50 10.68
CA LYS A 366 -7.67 38.78 10.66
C LYS A 366 -7.28 39.95 9.74
N LYS A 367 -8.20 40.43 8.90
CA LYS A 367 -7.96 41.53 7.95
C LYS A 367 -8.52 42.88 8.42
N ALA A 368 -9.09 42.96 9.62
CA ALA A 368 -9.45 44.24 10.22
C ALA A 368 -8.16 44.91 10.73
N PRO A 369 -7.73 46.06 10.17
CA PRO A 369 -6.64 46.83 10.75
C PRO A 369 -7.10 47.34 12.12
N ALA A 370 -6.20 47.23 13.11
CA ALA A 370 -6.37 47.94 14.37
C ALA A 370 -6.27 49.44 14.06
N GLU A 371 -7.40 50.13 14.03
CA GLU A 371 -7.42 51.59 14.10
C GLU A 371 -7.03 52.00 15.53
N GLU A 372 -5.99 52.83 15.59
CA GLU A 372 -5.42 53.50 16.77
C GLU A 372 -6.39 54.46 17.45
#